data_AF-A0A2M8CU62-F1
#
_entry.id   AF-A0A2M8CU62-F1
#
_cell.length_a   1.000
_cell.length_b   1.000
_cell.length_c   1.000
_cell.angle_alpha   90.00
_cell.angle_beta   90.00
_cell.angle_gamma   90.00
#
_symmetry.space_group_name_H-M   'P 1'
#
loop_
_entity.id
_entity.type
_entity.pdbx_description
1 polymer ?
#
loop_
_entity_poly.entity_id
_entity_poly.type
_entity_poly.pdbx_seq_one_letter_code
_entity_poly.pdbx_strand_id
1 'polypeptide(L)'
;TKPITELYASMELIRLTPEQQARVEEVASAVYRPCCNNYTIFPDCNHGMAMLGLLELMASQDASVDEMFNAAKYVNAYWFPQQTLETAVYLKVNQNIDFADADARRVVGKDLSSASGASMVHQSLQSSGQLKQTPNQGGSCAN
;
A
#
# COMPACT_ATOMS: atom_id res chain seq x y z
N THR A 1 5.30 -8.65 -37.03
CA THR A 1 4.66 -8.48 -35.70
C THR A 1 5.20 -9.57 -34.79
N LYS A 2 5.61 -9.23 -33.55
CA LYS A 2 6.08 -10.24 -32.58
C LYS A 2 4.89 -10.85 -31.81
N PRO A 3 4.93 -12.15 -31.44
CA PRO A 3 3.97 -12.76 -30.52
C PRO A 3 3.88 -12.01 -29.18
N ILE A 4 2.69 -11.97 -28.56
CA ILE A 4 2.47 -11.33 -27.26
C ILE A 4 3.39 -11.92 -26.18
N THR A 5 3.64 -13.23 -26.23
CA THR A 5 4.54 -13.93 -25.29
C THR A 5 5.99 -13.47 -25.37
N GLU A 6 6.41 -12.88 -26.50
CA GLU A 6 7.75 -12.28 -26.65
C GLU A 6 7.80 -10.81 -26.19
N LEU A 7 6.64 -10.19 -25.97
CA LEU A 7 6.51 -8.79 -25.56
C LEU A 7 6.19 -8.64 -24.07
N TYR A 8 5.42 -9.59 -23.53
CA TYR A 8 5.02 -9.56 -22.13
C TYR A 8 6.22 -9.77 -21.21
N ALA A 9 6.44 -8.83 -20.28
CA ALA A 9 7.55 -8.83 -19.32
C ALA A 9 8.95 -9.00 -19.94
N SER A 10 9.12 -8.68 -21.23
CA SER A 10 10.41 -8.86 -21.93
C SER A 10 11.33 -7.64 -21.87
N MET A 11 10.85 -6.53 -21.30
CA MET A 11 11.61 -5.30 -21.14
C MET A 11 11.85 -5.02 -19.66
N GLU A 12 13.12 -4.82 -19.33
CA GLU A 12 13.54 -4.29 -18.03
C GLU A 12 13.43 -2.76 -18.10
N LEU A 13 12.31 -2.21 -17.62
CA LEU A 13 12.04 -0.76 -17.68
C LEU A 13 12.89 0.01 -16.66
N ILE A 14 13.09 -0.57 -15.48
CA ILE A 14 13.89 -0.01 -14.39
C ILE A 14 14.93 -1.04 -14.02
N ARG A 15 16.21 -0.71 -14.22
CA ARG A 15 17.33 -1.57 -13.83
C ARG A 15 17.71 -1.29 -12.39
N LEU A 16 17.75 -2.32 -11.57
CA LEU A 16 18.12 -2.22 -10.16
C LEU A 16 19.44 -2.94 -9.88
N THR A 17 20.27 -2.39 -9.00
CA THR A 17 21.38 -3.15 -8.42
C THR A 17 20.84 -4.23 -7.48
N PRO A 18 21.64 -5.26 -7.13
CA PRO A 18 21.22 -6.25 -6.14
C PRO A 18 20.76 -5.63 -4.80
N GLU A 19 21.41 -4.56 -4.35
CA GLU A 19 21.06 -3.85 -3.13
C GLU A 19 19.76 -3.04 -3.27
N GLN A 20 19.49 -2.47 -4.44
CA GLN A 20 18.23 -1.81 -4.74
C GLN A 20 17.08 -2.82 -4.82
N GLN A 21 17.30 -3.95 -5.49
CA GLN A 21 16.35 -5.05 -5.58
C GLN A 21 16.00 -5.60 -4.19
N ALA A 22 17.00 -5.82 -3.33
CA ALA A 22 16.78 -6.30 -1.97
C ALA A 22 15.88 -5.35 -1.15
N ARG A 23 16.05 -4.03 -1.31
CA ARG A 23 15.16 -3.03 -0.67
C ARG A 23 13.73 -3.13 -1.19
N VAL A 24 13.54 -3.29 -2.51
CA VAL A 24 12.21 -3.48 -3.11
C VAL A 24 11.55 -4.73 -2.56
N GLU A 25 12.27 -5.86 -2.52
CA GLU A 25 11.75 -7.13 -2.02
C GLU A 25 11.34 -7.05 -0.54
N GLU A 26 12.14 -6.41 0.30
CA GLU A 26 11.83 -6.18 1.70
C GLU A 26 10.52 -5.41 1.87
N VAL A 27 10.40 -4.26 1.20
CA VAL A 27 9.22 -3.40 1.33
C VAL A 27 7.99 -4.05 0.68
N ALA A 28 8.14 -4.57 -0.53
CA ALA A 28 7.03 -5.15 -1.28
C ALA A 28 6.46 -6.42 -0.63
N SER A 29 7.27 -7.15 0.14
CA SER A 29 6.80 -8.31 0.94
C SER A 29 5.98 -7.92 2.16
N ALA A 30 6.07 -6.66 2.61
CA ALA A 30 5.40 -6.16 3.82
C ALA A 30 4.22 -5.21 3.55
N VAL A 31 4.17 -4.58 2.36
CA VAL A 31 3.10 -3.63 1.99
C VAL A 31 1.87 -4.37 1.47
N TYR A 32 0.72 -4.11 2.09
CA TYR A 32 -0.63 -4.56 1.73
C TYR A 32 -1.49 -3.39 1.25
N ARG A 33 -2.62 -3.71 0.59
CA ARG A 33 -3.66 -2.76 0.18
C ARG A 33 -5.03 -3.29 0.60
N PRO A 34 -5.98 -2.43 0.99
CA PRO A 34 -7.20 -2.85 1.68
C PRO A 34 -8.22 -3.58 0.78
N CYS A 35 -7.89 -3.80 -0.50
CA CYS A 35 -8.70 -4.55 -1.45
C CYS A 35 -8.41 -6.06 -1.49
N CYS A 36 -7.25 -6.53 -1.01
CA CYS A 36 -6.89 -7.95 -1.01
C CYS A 36 -5.98 -8.36 0.18
N ASN A 37 -5.74 -9.66 0.33
CA ASN A 37 -4.83 -10.21 1.36
C ASN A 37 -3.45 -10.58 0.80
N ASN A 38 -3.11 -10.09 -0.40
CA ASN A 38 -1.83 -10.31 -1.03
C ASN A 38 -0.90 -9.13 -0.75
N TYR A 39 0.38 -9.42 -0.54
CA TYR A 39 1.46 -8.44 -0.42
C TYR A 39 1.83 -7.86 -1.80
N THR A 40 2.56 -6.75 -1.85
CA THR A 40 2.92 -6.05 -3.09
C THR A 40 3.86 -6.85 -4.00
N ILE A 41 4.73 -7.68 -3.44
CA ILE A 41 5.65 -8.51 -4.22
C ILE A 41 4.92 -9.58 -5.07
N PHE A 42 3.63 -9.81 -4.83
CA PHE A 42 2.75 -10.55 -5.74
C PHE A 42 1.80 -9.57 -6.42
N PRO A 43 2.16 -9.02 -7.60
CA PRO A 43 1.41 -7.94 -8.19
C PRO A 43 0.21 -8.49 -8.99
N ASP A 44 -0.83 -8.84 -8.24
CA ASP A 44 -2.07 -9.50 -8.66
C ASP A 44 -3.10 -8.56 -9.29
N CYS A 45 -2.94 -7.26 -9.08
CA CYS A 45 -3.88 -6.23 -9.51
C CYS A 45 -3.16 -4.94 -9.92
N ASN A 46 -3.87 -4.02 -10.58
CA ASN A 46 -3.32 -2.74 -11.00
C ASN A 46 -2.74 -1.92 -9.83
N HIS A 47 -3.34 -1.96 -8.64
CA HIS A 47 -2.79 -1.29 -7.45
C HIS A 47 -1.51 -1.97 -6.95
N GLY A 48 -1.43 -3.30 -7.03
CA GLY A 48 -0.23 -4.08 -6.71
C GLY A 48 0.91 -3.78 -7.67
N MET A 49 0.64 -3.84 -8.97
CA MET A 49 1.60 -3.46 -10.02
C MET A 49 2.04 -1.99 -9.89
N ALA A 50 1.12 -1.07 -9.62
CA ALA A 50 1.44 0.36 -9.47
C ALA A 50 2.31 0.62 -8.25
N MET A 51 2.01 -0.02 -7.11
CA MET A 51 2.85 0.09 -5.91
C MET A 51 4.23 -0.53 -6.15
N LEU A 52 4.30 -1.71 -6.79
CA LEU A 52 5.58 -2.35 -7.10
C LEU A 52 6.44 -1.46 -8.01
N GLY A 53 5.87 -0.94 -9.10
CA GLY A 53 6.58 -0.04 -10.01
C GLY A 53 7.02 1.27 -9.34
N LEU A 54 6.24 1.81 -8.40
CA LEU A 54 6.65 2.95 -7.58
C LEU A 54 7.87 2.60 -6.72
N LEU A 55 7.85 1.45 -6.04
CA LEU A 55 8.95 1.00 -5.18
C LEU A 55 10.23 0.77 -6.00
N GLU A 56 10.12 0.16 -7.19
CA GLU A 56 11.22 0.00 -8.13
C GLU A 56 11.79 1.36 -8.57
N LEU A 57 10.92 2.31 -8.93
CA LEU A 57 11.33 3.66 -9.31
C LEU A 57 12.04 4.40 -8.16
N MET A 58 11.54 4.27 -6.94
CA MET A 58 12.18 4.83 -5.75
C MET A 58 13.54 4.17 -5.49
N ALA A 59 13.64 2.84 -5.63
CA ALA A 59 14.87 2.10 -5.42
C ALA A 59 15.96 2.50 -6.42
N SER A 60 15.60 2.68 -7.69
CA SER A 60 16.54 3.17 -8.72
C SER A 60 17.11 4.56 -8.43
N GLN A 61 16.45 5.33 -7.56
CA GLN A 61 16.88 6.64 -7.08
C GLN A 61 17.51 6.56 -5.68
N ASP A 62 17.90 5.37 -5.26
CA ASP A 62 18.54 5.06 -3.99
C ASP A 62 17.73 5.40 -2.73
N ALA A 63 16.39 5.48 -2.83
CA ALA A 63 15.54 5.62 -1.66
C ALA A 63 15.79 4.50 -0.64
N SER A 64 15.82 4.88 0.64
CA SER A 64 15.88 3.96 1.75
C SER A 64 14.58 3.16 1.92
N VAL A 65 14.67 2.05 2.65
CA VAL A 65 13.51 1.23 3.04
C VAL A 65 12.46 2.07 3.78
N ASP A 66 12.89 2.99 4.65
CA ASP A 66 11.99 3.88 5.41
C ASP A 66 11.23 4.85 4.50
N GLU A 67 11.92 5.45 3.52
CA GLU A 67 11.28 6.34 2.54
C GLU A 67 10.25 5.60 1.71
N MET A 68 10.55 4.37 1.30
CA MET A 68 9.63 3.51 0.54
C MET A 68 8.38 3.13 1.34
N PHE A 69 8.51 2.73 2.62
CA PHE A 69 7.35 2.47 3.47
C PHE A 69 6.51 3.72 3.66
N ASN A 70 7.16 4.87 3.88
CA ASN A 70 6.45 6.14 4.07
C ASN A 70 5.71 6.56 2.79
N ALA A 71 6.31 6.40 1.62
CA ALA A 71 5.64 6.63 0.34
C ALA A 71 4.44 5.69 0.16
N ALA A 72 4.61 4.39 0.44
CA ALA A 72 3.53 3.41 0.36
C ALA A 72 2.34 3.76 1.26
N LYS A 73 2.60 4.26 2.49
CA LYS A 73 1.57 4.74 3.43
C LYS A 73 0.72 5.85 2.81
N TYR A 74 1.35 6.87 2.23
CA TYR A 74 0.61 8.02 1.69
C TYR A 74 -0.01 7.74 0.31
N VAL A 75 0.58 6.86 -0.48
CA VAL A 75 -0.01 6.41 -1.75
C VAL A 75 -1.24 5.56 -1.50
N ASN A 76 -1.19 4.62 -0.54
CA ASN A 76 -2.38 3.92 -0.08
C ASN A 76 -3.43 4.90 0.48
N ALA A 77 -3.00 5.93 1.22
CA ALA A 77 -3.91 6.97 1.71
C ALA A 77 -4.66 7.70 0.59
N TYR A 78 -3.96 7.98 -0.50
CA TYR A 78 -4.53 8.62 -1.67
C TYR A 78 -5.48 7.69 -2.45
N TRP A 79 -5.12 6.41 -2.63
CA TRP A 79 -5.94 5.44 -3.36
C TRP A 79 -7.16 4.94 -2.57
N PHE A 80 -7.06 4.88 -1.24
CA PHE A 80 -8.08 4.30 -0.35
C PHE A 80 -8.47 5.26 0.78
N PRO A 81 -9.10 6.41 0.46
CA PRO A 81 -9.35 7.46 1.43
C PRO A 81 -10.27 7.02 2.59
N GLN A 82 -11.30 6.20 2.33
CA GLN A 82 -12.21 5.71 3.38
C GLN A 82 -11.49 4.80 4.37
N GLN A 83 -10.78 3.79 3.89
CA GLN A 83 -10.04 2.86 4.75
C GLN A 83 -8.91 3.57 5.52
N THR A 84 -8.35 4.62 4.93
CA THR A 84 -7.34 5.45 5.59
C THR A 84 -7.93 6.31 6.70
N LEU A 85 -9.09 6.93 6.47
CA LEU A 85 -9.80 7.66 7.53
C LEU A 85 -10.14 6.72 8.69
N GLU A 86 -10.66 5.53 8.38
CA GLU A 86 -10.96 4.52 9.39
C GLU A 86 -9.69 4.10 10.16
N THR A 87 -8.59 3.82 9.45
CA THR A 87 -7.31 3.50 10.09
C THR A 87 -6.82 4.64 10.99
N ALA A 88 -6.94 5.89 10.55
CA ALA A 88 -6.58 7.06 11.35
C ALA A 88 -7.41 7.18 12.62
N VAL A 89 -8.74 7.00 12.52
CA VAL A 89 -9.64 7.00 13.69
C VAL A 89 -9.31 5.84 14.62
N TYR A 90 -9.06 4.65 14.09
CA TYR A 90 -8.72 3.46 14.86
C TYR A 90 -7.43 3.66 15.65
N LEU A 91 -6.38 4.20 15.03
CA LEU A 91 -5.11 4.52 15.70
C LEU A 91 -5.32 5.57 16.80
N LYS A 92 -6.12 6.61 16.52
CA LYS A 92 -6.37 7.67 17.50
C LYS A 92 -7.15 7.16 18.71
N VAL A 93 -8.22 6.40 18.50
CA VAL A 93 -9.11 5.93 19.57
C VAL A 93 -8.43 4.85 20.42
N ASN A 94 -7.72 3.91 19.79
CA ASN A 94 -7.17 2.76 20.52
C ASN A 94 -5.75 3.00 21.08
N GLN A 95 -4.99 3.94 20.50
CA GLN A 95 -3.57 4.10 20.80
C GLN A 95 -3.15 5.56 21.02
N ASN A 96 -4.05 6.52 20.83
CA ASN A 96 -3.77 7.96 20.88
C ASN A 96 -2.62 8.39 19.95
N ILE A 97 -2.49 7.72 18.80
CA ILE A 97 -1.49 8.03 17.76
C ILE A 97 -2.20 8.71 16.58
N ASP A 98 -1.68 9.84 16.13
CA ASP A 98 -2.14 10.48 14.91
C ASP A 98 -1.58 9.77 13.68
N PHE A 99 -2.38 9.69 12.60
CA PHE A 99 -1.98 8.95 11.39
C PHE A 99 -0.64 9.44 10.82
N ALA A 100 -0.35 10.74 10.89
CA ALA A 100 0.90 11.31 10.42
C ALA A 100 2.13 10.71 11.16
N ASP A 101 2.00 10.50 12.47
CA ASP A 101 3.06 10.01 13.36
C ASP A 101 3.12 8.48 13.46
N ALA A 102 2.11 7.78 12.92
CA ALA A 102 2.07 6.32 12.94
C ALA A 102 3.17 5.69 12.08
N ASP A 103 3.82 4.66 12.60
CA ASP A 103 4.82 3.86 11.87
C ASP A 103 4.25 3.33 10.55
N ALA A 104 4.89 3.70 9.45
CA ALA A 104 4.45 3.36 8.11
C ALA A 104 4.38 1.86 7.86
N ARG A 105 5.33 1.07 8.40
CA ARG A 105 5.34 -0.40 8.28
C ARG A 105 4.09 -1.02 8.86
N ARG A 106 3.66 -0.51 10.02
CA ARG A 106 2.45 -0.95 10.68
C ARG A 106 1.20 -0.55 9.90
N VAL A 107 1.14 0.69 9.43
CA VAL A 107 -0.02 1.21 8.68
C VAL A 107 -0.25 0.40 7.40
N VAL A 108 0.78 0.19 6.59
CA VAL A 108 0.68 -0.56 5.33
C VAL A 108 0.75 -2.07 5.52
N GLY A 109 0.98 -2.54 6.75
CA GLY A 109 1.11 -3.96 7.07
C GLY A 109 -0.22 -4.71 6.99
N LYS A 110 -0.12 -6.04 7.09
CA LYS A 110 -1.26 -6.97 6.99
C LYS A 110 -2.41 -6.61 7.93
N ASP A 111 -2.11 -6.27 9.17
CA ASP A 111 -3.12 -6.14 10.23
C ASP A 111 -4.04 -4.93 10.05
N LEU A 112 -3.59 -3.91 9.32
CA LEU A 112 -4.37 -2.69 9.07
C LEU A 112 -4.76 -2.54 7.60
N SER A 113 -3.82 -2.78 6.69
CA SER A 113 -4.01 -2.51 5.25
C SER A 113 -4.33 -3.74 4.41
N SER A 114 -4.42 -4.97 4.93
CA SER A 114 -5.00 -6.07 4.12
C SER A 114 -6.53 -5.96 4.04
N ALA A 115 -7.18 -6.67 3.11
CA ALA A 115 -8.64 -6.77 3.10
C ALA A 115 -9.21 -7.25 4.44
N SER A 116 -8.57 -8.26 5.05
CA SER A 116 -8.95 -8.71 6.39
C SER A 116 -8.68 -7.66 7.48
N GLY A 117 -7.57 -6.92 7.39
CA GLY A 117 -7.20 -5.88 8.35
C GLY A 117 -8.15 -4.69 8.29
N ALA A 118 -8.44 -4.20 7.08
CA ALA A 118 -9.40 -3.13 6.85
C ALA A 118 -10.81 -3.52 7.32
N SER A 119 -11.23 -4.77 7.06
CA SER A 119 -12.52 -5.26 7.58
C SER A 119 -12.56 -5.30 9.11
N MET A 120 -11.46 -5.71 9.76
CA MET A 120 -11.34 -5.69 11.22
C MET A 120 -11.43 -4.26 11.76
N VAL A 121 -10.69 -3.31 11.18
CA VAL A 121 -10.74 -1.89 11.54
C VAL A 121 -12.17 -1.36 11.42
N HIS A 122 -12.83 -1.62 10.30
CA HIS A 122 -14.21 -1.21 10.05
C HIS A 122 -15.16 -1.74 11.13
N GLN A 123 -15.11 -3.04 11.42
CA GLN A 123 -15.95 -3.67 12.44
C GLN A 123 -15.68 -3.13 13.86
N SER A 124 -14.42 -2.85 14.18
CA SER A 124 -14.03 -2.24 15.46
C SER A 124 -14.62 -0.82 15.61
N LEU A 125 -14.60 -0.02 14.56
CA LEU A 125 -15.21 1.31 14.57
C LEU A 125 -16.73 1.28 14.58
N GLN A 126 -17.34 0.32 13.86
CA GLN A 126 -18.79 0.14 13.85
C GLN A 126 -19.31 -0.24 15.24
N SER A 127 -18.67 -1.22 15.90
CA SER A 127 -19.06 -1.67 17.24
C SER A 127 -18.85 -0.63 18.34
N SER A 128 -17.88 0.28 18.16
CA SER A 128 -17.62 1.40 19.09
C SER A 128 -18.40 2.68 18.77
N GLY A 129 -19.20 2.70 17.69
CA GLY A 129 -19.94 3.89 17.27
C GLY A 129 -19.06 5.04 16.75
N GLN A 130 -17.82 4.75 16.36
CA GLN A 130 -16.82 5.72 15.91
C GLN A 130 -16.67 5.77 14.37
N LEU A 131 -17.55 5.09 13.65
CA LEU A 131 -17.47 5.01 12.19
C LEU A 131 -17.78 6.38 11.55
N LYS A 132 -16.78 6.95 10.89
CA LYS A 132 -16.91 8.25 10.19
C LYS A 132 -17.09 8.01 8.69
N GLN A 133 -17.93 8.83 8.06
CA GLN A 133 -18.06 8.89 6.60
C GLN A 133 -16.93 9.75 6.02
N THR A 134 -16.24 9.31 4.97
CA THR A 134 -15.33 10.19 4.24
C THR A 134 -16.07 11.23 3.40
N PRO A 135 -15.44 12.38 3.11
CA PRO A 135 -15.81 13.20 1.96
C PRO A 135 -15.82 12.34 0.69
N ASN A 136 -16.83 12.51 -0.18
CA ASN A 136 -16.89 11.87 -1.50
C ASN A 136 -15.69 12.33 -2.35
N GLN A 137 -14.56 11.63 -2.26
CA GLN A 137 -13.42 11.86 -3.14
C GLN A 137 -12.94 10.49 -3.64
N GLY A 138 -13.45 10.11 -4.81
CA GLY A 138 -13.11 8.85 -5.48
C GLY A 138 -11.75 8.94 -6.16
N GLY A 139 -10.74 8.31 -5.58
CA GLY A 139 -9.52 7.93 -6.30
C GLY A 139 -9.79 6.67 -7.12
N SER A 140 -10.48 6.79 -8.24
CA SER A 140 -10.74 5.64 -9.10
C SER A 140 -9.51 5.35 -9.98
N CYS A 141 -8.76 4.30 -9.65
CA CYS A 141 -7.91 3.59 -10.63
C CYS A 141 -8.61 2.33 -11.16
N ALA A 142 -9.92 2.21 -10.92
CA ALA A 142 -10.79 1.21 -11.52
C ALA A 142 -11.55 1.87 -12.67
N ASN A 143 -11.44 1.28 -13.87
CA ASN A 143 -12.62 1.21 -14.73
C ASN A 143 -13.59 0.20 -14.11
#